data_AF-T1GDN4-F1
#
_entry.id   AF-T1GDN4-F1
#
_cell.length_a   1.000
_cell.length_b   1.000
_cell.length_c   1.000
_cell.angle_alpha   90.00
_cell.angle_beta   90.00
_cell.angle_gamma   90.00
#
_symmetry.space_group_name_H-M   'P 1'
#
loop_
_entity.id
_entity.type
_entity.pdbx_description
1 polymer ?
#
loop_
_entity_poly.entity_id
_entity_poly.type
_entity_poly.pdbx_seq_one_letter_code
_entity_poly.pdbx_strand_id
1 'polypeptide(L)'
;MDKNKDARELRYTSSRLALLSVLKSWTGILEFCDPSRPSGLKAVVDILYLNQLDVRKAILDLFYELIGLPQIIWTDEYSVALSLVDPSDFQDAWLLNNGFVAMEGRCILPSLANRVPNICEQNLAIILYSFLETGLLRT
;
A
#
# COMPACT_ATOMS: atom_id res chain seq x y z
N MET A 1 -23.10 -12.85 18.47
CA MET A 1 -21.95 -13.31 17.66
C MET A 1 -21.37 -12.16 16.83
N ASP A 2 -22.19 -11.25 16.29
CA ASP A 2 -21.75 -10.04 15.56
C ASP A 2 -20.80 -9.11 16.31
N LYS A 3 -21.13 -8.72 17.54
CA LYS A 3 -20.36 -7.70 18.28
C LYS A 3 -18.86 -7.99 18.40
N ASN A 4 -18.46 -9.27 18.46
CA ASN A 4 -17.05 -9.64 18.57
C ASN A 4 -16.33 -9.60 17.22
N LYS A 5 -17.07 -9.84 16.12
CA LYS A 5 -16.57 -9.71 14.75
C LYS A 5 -16.35 -8.23 14.41
N ASP A 6 -17.34 -7.38 14.71
CA ASP A 6 -17.26 -5.94 14.50
C ASP A 6 -16.10 -5.31 15.29
N ALA A 7 -15.93 -5.74 16.54
CA ALA A 7 -14.81 -5.27 17.38
C ALA A 7 -13.44 -5.69 16.82
N ARG A 8 -13.34 -6.85 16.18
CA ARG A 8 -12.11 -7.33 15.54
C ARG A 8 -11.82 -6.53 14.27
N GLU A 9 -12.83 -6.28 13.44
CA GLU A 9 -12.69 -5.45 12.23
C GLU A 9 -12.27 -4.02 12.58
N LEU A 10 -12.90 -3.41 13.58
CA LEU A 10 -12.53 -2.08 14.08
C LEU A 10 -11.06 -2.03 14.51
N ARG A 11 -10.59 -3.06 15.22
CA ARG A 11 -9.18 -3.17 15.64
C ARG A 11 -8.25 -3.22 14.43
N TYR A 12 -8.54 -4.04 13.43
CA TYR A 12 -7.74 -4.09 12.21
C TYR A 12 -7.68 -2.75 11.48
N THR A 13 -8.82 -2.07 11.32
CA THR A 13 -8.86 -0.76 10.67
C THR A 13 -8.06 0.28 11.46
N SER A 14 -8.23 0.31 12.79
CA SER A 14 -7.49 1.24 13.65
C SER A 14 -5.97 0.98 13.62
N SER A 15 -5.54 -0.28 13.68
CA SER A 15 -4.12 -0.64 13.61
C SER A 15 -3.53 -0.33 12.23
N ARG A 16 -4.27 -0.58 11.16
CA ARG A 16 -3.85 -0.24 9.79
C ARG A 16 -3.64 1.26 9.65
N LEU A 17 -4.61 2.08 10.06
CA LEU A 17 -4.49 3.54 9.99
C LEU A 17 -3.34 4.07 10.86
N ALA A 18 -3.14 3.50 12.05
CA ALA A 18 -2.03 3.88 12.92
C ALA A 18 -0.67 3.53 12.30
N LEU A 19 -0.52 2.33 11.72
CA LEU A 19 0.72 1.95 11.03
C LEU A 19 0.98 2.82 9.81
N LEU A 20 -0.06 3.12 9.02
CA LEU A 20 0.07 4.00 7.86
C LEU A 20 0.48 5.41 8.25
N SER A 21 -0.09 5.97 9.33
CA SER A 21 0.27 7.32 9.76
C SER A 21 1.71 7.39 10.27
N VAL A 22 2.18 6.36 10.99
CA VAL A 22 3.57 6.24 11.43
C VAL A 22 4.50 6.10 10.23
N LEU A 23 4.25 5.15 9.33
CA LEU A 23 5.13 4.85 8.21
C LEU A 23 5.12 5.92 7.11
N LYS A 24 4.08 6.76 7.02
CA LYS A 24 4.06 7.93 6.12
C LYS A 24 4.73 9.16 6.74
N SER A 25 5.10 9.12 8.03
CA SER A 25 5.80 10.21 8.71
C SER A 25 7.30 9.93 8.79
N TRP A 26 8.13 10.95 8.56
CA TRP A 26 9.59 10.83 8.66
C TRP A 26 10.07 10.37 10.03
N THR A 27 9.50 10.94 11.09
CA THR A 27 9.84 10.57 12.47
C THR A 27 9.43 9.14 12.79
N GLY A 28 8.27 8.71 12.29
CA GLY A 28 7.79 7.35 12.46
C GLY A 28 8.67 6.34 11.74
N ILE A 29 9.11 6.61 10.51
CA ILE A 29 10.06 5.75 9.79
C ILE A 29 11.36 5.61 10.58
N LEU A 30 11.93 6.72 11.05
CA LEU A 30 13.20 6.68 11.79
C LEU A 30 13.12 5.85 13.07
N GLU A 31 12.07 6.03 13.86
CA GLU A 31 11.88 5.26 15.11
C GLU A 31 11.50 3.80 14.85
N PHE A 32 10.74 3.51 13.79
CA PHE A 32 10.25 2.18 13.48
C PHE A 32 11.30 1.30 12.76
N CYS A 33 12.21 1.93 12.03
CA CYS A 33 13.31 1.31 11.31
C CYS A 33 14.65 1.38 12.06
N ASP A 34 14.67 1.83 13.32
CA ASP A 34 15.91 1.96 14.11
C ASP A 34 16.62 0.59 14.26
N PRO A 35 17.86 0.44 13.77
CA PRO A 35 18.61 -0.82 13.87
C PRO A 35 19.08 -1.14 15.29
N SER A 36 19.09 -0.17 16.20
CA SER A 36 19.49 -0.38 17.60
C SER A 36 18.39 -1.03 18.44
N ARG A 37 17.16 -1.05 17.94
CA ARG A 37 15.96 -1.62 18.57
C ARG A 37 15.44 -2.79 17.74
N PRO A 38 14.66 -3.72 18.35
CA PRO A 38 13.94 -4.70 17.54
C PRO A 38 13.03 -3.97 16.55
N SER A 39 13.37 -4.02 15.27
CA SER A 39 12.67 -3.26 14.23
C SER A 39 11.21 -3.73 14.14
N GLY A 40 10.28 -2.80 14.36
CA GLY A 40 8.86 -3.08 14.16
C GLY A 40 8.55 -3.48 12.72
N LEU A 41 9.38 -3.02 11.78
CA LEU A 41 9.26 -3.34 10.36
C LEU A 41 9.59 -4.82 10.09
N LYS A 42 10.60 -5.38 10.76
CA LYS A 42 10.86 -6.82 10.73
C LYS A 42 9.69 -7.62 11.30
N ALA A 43 9.09 -7.19 12.41
CA ALA A 43 7.92 -7.89 12.96
C ALA A 43 6.73 -7.93 11.98
N VAL A 44 6.48 -6.83 11.25
CA VAL A 44 5.43 -6.78 10.20
C VAL A 44 5.75 -7.75 9.06
N VAL A 45 7.02 -7.83 8.65
CA VAL A 45 7.46 -8.79 7.62
C VAL A 45 7.33 -10.23 8.12
N ASP A 46 7.72 -10.52 9.36
CA ASP A 46 7.63 -11.86 9.94
C ASP A 46 6.17 -12.34 10.05
N ILE A 47 5.22 -11.42 10.26
CA ILE A 47 3.78 -11.74 10.27
C ILE A 47 3.28 -12.27 8.91
N LEU A 48 3.85 -11.83 7.78
CA LEU A 48 3.47 -12.36 6.46
C LEU A 48 3.72 -13.87 6.35
N TYR A 49 4.78 -14.35 7.03
CA TYR A 49 5.17 -15.76 7.02
C TYR A 49 4.37 -16.63 7.97
N LEU A 50 3.48 -16.04 8.80
CA LEU A 50 2.55 -16.81 9.62
C LEU A 50 1.53 -17.54 8.73
N ASN A 51 1.13 -18.74 9.15
CA ASN A 51 0.12 -19.54 8.46
C ASN A 51 -1.31 -19.11 8.84
N GLN A 52 -1.59 -17.80 8.77
CA GLN A 52 -2.89 -17.21 9.05
C GLN A 52 -3.31 -16.32 7.88
N LEU A 53 -4.22 -16.81 7.04
CA LEU A 53 -4.63 -16.14 5.80
C LEU A 53 -5.26 -14.76 6.06
N ASP A 54 -6.12 -14.63 7.06
CA ASP A 54 -6.76 -13.34 7.38
C ASP A 54 -5.75 -12.26 7.73
N VAL A 55 -4.73 -12.63 8.53
CA VAL A 55 -3.69 -11.70 8.98
C VAL A 55 -2.78 -11.33 7.80
N ARG A 56 -2.42 -12.32 6.97
CA ARG A 56 -1.62 -12.08 5.76
C ARG A 56 -2.33 -11.14 4.79
N LYS A 57 -3.64 -11.34 4.57
CA LYS A 57 -4.48 -10.44 3.75
C LYS A 57 -4.48 -9.02 4.30
N ALA A 58 -4.71 -8.85 5.60
CA ALA A 58 -4.71 -7.53 6.23
C ALA A 58 -3.35 -6.80 6.12
N ILE A 59 -2.24 -7.53 6.22
CA ILE A 59 -0.89 -6.97 6.04
C ILE A 59 -0.63 -6.63 4.56
N LEU A 60 -1.10 -7.45 3.63
CA LEU A 60 -1.02 -7.11 2.19
C LEU A 60 -1.82 -5.86 1.89
N ASP A 61 -3.05 -5.73 2.39
CA ASP A 61 -3.85 -4.51 2.24
C ASP A 61 -3.13 -3.26 2.79
N LEU A 62 -2.42 -3.40 3.91
CA LEU A 62 -1.55 -2.36 4.46
C LEU A 62 -0.43 -1.99 3.47
N PHE A 63 0.23 -2.97 2.86
CA PHE A 63 1.30 -2.73 1.88
C PHE A 63 0.80 -2.06 0.60
N TYR A 64 -0.32 -2.50 0.04
CA TYR A 64 -0.94 -1.86 -1.13
C TYR A 64 -1.19 -0.37 -0.85
N GLU A 65 -1.78 -0.03 0.30
CA GLU A 65 -2.06 1.35 0.65
C GLU A 65 -0.81 2.17 1.02
N LEU A 66 0.20 1.53 1.61
CA LEU A 66 1.45 2.18 1.97
C LEU A 66 2.24 2.60 0.72
N ILE A 67 2.31 1.71 -0.27
CA ILE A 67 3.04 1.92 -1.53
C ILE A 67 2.20 2.78 -2.50
N GLY A 68 0.89 2.88 -2.28
CA GLY A 68 -0.02 3.63 -3.14
C GLY A 68 -0.45 2.85 -4.39
N LEU A 69 -0.47 1.52 -4.30
CA LEU A 69 -0.98 0.64 -5.35
C LEU A 69 -2.50 0.50 -5.23
N PRO A 70 -3.22 0.33 -6.35
CA PRO A 70 -4.66 0.06 -6.33
C PRO A 70 -4.93 -1.25 -5.59
N GLN A 71 -5.96 -1.26 -4.73
CA GLN A 71 -6.41 -2.50 -4.10
C GLN A 71 -7.07 -3.40 -5.14
N ILE A 72 -6.61 -4.65 -5.20
CA ILE A 72 -7.13 -5.65 -6.14
C ILE A 72 -8.23 -6.44 -5.44
N ILE A 73 -9.29 -6.75 -6.17
CA ILE A 73 -10.29 -7.72 -5.71
C ILE A 73 -9.61 -9.07 -5.57
N TRP A 74 -9.67 -9.66 -4.38
CA TRP A 74 -9.14 -10.99 -4.12
C TRP A 74 -9.83 -12.01 -5.02
N THR A 75 -9.08 -12.53 -6.00
CA THR A 75 -9.52 -13.52 -6.98
C THR A 75 -8.49 -14.63 -7.05
N ASP A 76 -8.95 -15.85 -7.34
CA ASP A 76 -8.08 -17.02 -7.52
C ASP A 76 -7.47 -17.08 -8.93
N GLU A 77 -7.94 -16.22 -9.86
CA GLU A 77 -7.45 -16.13 -11.23
C GLU A 77 -6.49 -14.96 -11.41
N TYR A 78 -5.22 -15.28 -11.69
CA TYR A 78 -4.16 -14.27 -11.92
C TYR A 78 -4.49 -13.31 -13.06
N SER A 79 -5.05 -13.80 -14.17
CA SER A 79 -5.43 -12.97 -15.32
C SER A 79 -6.47 -11.92 -14.96
N VAL A 80 -7.45 -12.27 -14.11
CA VAL A 80 -8.50 -11.35 -13.64
C VAL A 80 -7.90 -10.32 -12.69
N ALA A 81 -7.01 -10.73 -11.79
CA ALA A 81 -6.32 -9.79 -10.90
C ALA A 81 -5.49 -8.77 -11.70
N LEU A 82 -4.78 -9.23 -12.75
CA LEU A 82 -3.92 -8.37 -13.54
C LEU A 82 -4.72 -7.37 -14.39
N SER A 83 -5.84 -7.78 -14.98
CA SER A 83 -6.69 -6.86 -15.77
C SER A 83 -7.24 -5.71 -14.94
N LEU A 84 -7.50 -5.92 -13.63
CA LEU A 84 -8.00 -4.88 -12.74
C LEU A 84 -6.97 -3.81 -12.35
N VAL A 85 -5.70 -4.01 -12.69
CA VAL A 85 -4.59 -3.10 -12.36
C VAL A 85 -4.12 -2.31 -13.58
N ASP A 86 -4.75 -2.48 -14.74
CA ASP A 86 -4.38 -1.71 -15.94
C ASP A 86 -4.65 -0.21 -15.69
N PRO A 87 -3.61 0.64 -15.68
CA PRO A 87 -3.78 2.08 -15.48
C PRO A 87 -4.57 2.77 -16.61
N SER A 88 -4.72 2.08 -17.75
CA SER A 88 -5.45 2.55 -18.93
C SER A 88 -6.93 2.15 -18.91
N ASP A 89 -7.37 1.39 -17.90
CA ASP A 89 -8.76 0.95 -17.82
C ASP A 89 -9.69 2.13 -17.54
N PHE A 90 -10.94 2.01 -17.99
CA PHE A 90 -11.91 3.10 -17.93
C PHE A 90 -12.22 3.50 -16.48
N GLN A 91 -12.21 4.80 -16.20
CA GLN A 91 -12.57 5.36 -14.89
C GLN A 91 -13.79 6.27 -14.99
N ASP A 92 -14.65 6.25 -13.97
CA ASP A 92 -15.86 7.10 -13.90
C ASP A 92 -15.53 8.61 -14.02
N ALA A 93 -14.34 9.02 -13.62
CA ALA A 93 -13.86 10.40 -13.78
C ALA A 93 -13.78 10.85 -15.24
N TRP A 94 -13.69 9.91 -16.19
CA TRP A 94 -13.60 10.14 -17.63
C TRP A 94 -14.97 10.29 -18.29
N LEU A 95 -16.07 10.16 -17.53
CA LEU A 95 -17.40 10.47 -18.03
C LEU A 95 -17.52 11.94 -18.47
N LEU A 96 -18.36 12.20 -19.48
CA LEU A 96 -18.59 13.53 -20.04
C LEU A 96 -19.07 14.54 -19.00
N ASN A 97 -19.91 14.11 -18.05
CA ASN A 97 -20.45 14.96 -16.99
C ASN A 97 -19.42 15.34 -15.91
N ASN A 98 -18.26 14.67 -15.91
CA ASN A 98 -17.22 14.87 -14.91
C ASN A 98 -16.09 15.70 -15.52
N GLY A 99 -15.00 15.06 -15.97
CA GLY A 99 -13.84 15.75 -16.54
C GLY A 99 -13.45 15.29 -17.95
N PHE A 100 -14.14 14.27 -18.49
CA PHE A 100 -13.95 13.76 -19.84
C PHE A 100 -12.46 13.62 -20.21
N VAL A 101 -12.10 14.06 -21.42
CA VAL A 101 -10.74 14.01 -21.98
C VAL A 101 -9.69 14.67 -21.11
N ALA A 102 -10.04 15.70 -20.31
CA ALA A 102 -9.05 16.37 -19.47
C ALA A 102 -8.59 15.48 -18.30
N MET A 103 -9.50 14.69 -17.72
CA MET A 103 -9.17 13.76 -16.64
C MET A 103 -8.48 12.50 -17.17
N GLU A 104 -8.96 11.98 -18.30
CA GLU A 104 -8.32 10.87 -19.01
C GLU A 104 -6.87 11.23 -19.40
N GLY A 105 -6.67 12.40 -20.01
CA GLY A 105 -5.36 12.88 -20.41
C GLY A 105 -4.38 13.03 -19.24
N ARG A 106 -4.85 13.43 -18.05
CA ARG A 106 -4.00 13.51 -16.84
C ARG A 106 -3.63 12.14 -16.27
N CYS A 107 -4.47 11.14 -16.48
CA CYS A 107 -4.24 9.79 -15.97
C CYS A 107 -3.28 9.00 -16.88
N ILE A 108 -3.46 9.11 -18.19
CA ILE A 108 -2.72 8.31 -19.18
C ILE A 108 -1.41 8.99 -19.61
N LEU A 109 -1.40 10.32 -19.78
CA LEU A 109 -0.22 11.02 -20.27
C LEU A 109 0.81 11.21 -19.14
N PRO A 110 2.11 11.00 -19.40
CA PRO A 110 3.14 11.21 -18.41
C PRO A 110 3.29 12.70 -18.06
N SER A 111 3.73 12.96 -16.83
CA SER A 111 4.08 14.31 -16.41
C SER A 111 5.25 14.87 -17.20
N LEU A 112 5.16 16.16 -17.57
CA LEU A 112 6.29 16.88 -18.17
C LEU A 112 7.34 17.29 -17.12
N ALA A 113 7.03 17.13 -15.82
CA ALA A 113 7.89 17.52 -14.72
C ALA A 113 8.95 16.45 -14.35
N ASN A 114 9.26 15.50 -15.22
CA ASN A 114 10.19 14.37 -14.95
C ASN A 114 11.61 14.75 -14.51
N ARG A 115 11.98 16.03 -14.56
CA ARG A 115 13.29 16.53 -14.07
C ARG A 115 13.22 17.15 -12.67
N VAL A 116 12.03 17.31 -12.12
CA VAL A 116 11.82 17.91 -10.79
C VAL A 116 11.86 16.78 -9.75
N PRO A 117 12.61 16.95 -8.64
CA PRO A 117 12.62 15.95 -7.59
C PRO A 117 11.22 15.80 -6.97
N ASN A 118 10.71 14.57 -6.94
CA ASN A 118 9.46 14.24 -6.27
C ASN A 118 9.75 13.70 -4.85
N ILE A 119 9.44 14.50 -3.84
CA ILE A 119 9.70 14.16 -2.43
C ILE A 119 8.89 12.91 -2.02
N CYS A 120 7.70 12.71 -2.60
CA CYS A 120 6.87 11.53 -2.31
C CYS A 120 7.55 10.25 -2.81
N GLU A 121 8.16 10.27 -4.00
CA GLU A 121 8.93 9.15 -4.53
C GLU A 121 10.19 8.88 -3.69
N GLN A 122 10.86 9.93 -3.21
CA GLN A 122 12.01 9.77 -2.31
C GLN A 122 11.63 9.12 -0.99
N ASN A 123 10.53 9.56 -0.37
CA ASN A 123 10.00 8.92 0.84
C ASN A 123 9.63 7.46 0.59
N LEU A 124 8.93 7.17 -0.51
CA LEU A 124 8.57 5.82 -0.90
C LEU A 124 9.80 4.93 -1.13
N ALA A 125 10.83 5.44 -1.79
CA ALA A 125 12.07 4.72 -2.05
C ALA A 125 12.78 4.32 -0.75
N ILE A 126 12.80 5.21 0.25
CA ILE A 126 13.40 4.92 1.56
C ILE A 126 12.61 3.82 2.28
N ILE A 127 11.28 3.93 2.31
CA ILE A 127 10.40 2.91 2.91
C ILE A 127 10.64 1.55 2.24
N LEU A 128 10.65 1.52 0.91
CA LEU A 128 10.84 0.29 0.13
C LEU A 128 12.22 -0.32 0.40
N TYR A 129 13.26 0.51 0.45
CA TYR A 129 14.61 0.07 0.83
C TYR A 129 14.64 -0.55 2.24
N SER A 130 13.99 0.06 3.23
CA SER A 130 13.88 -0.52 4.59
C SER A 130 13.17 -1.88 4.60
N PHE A 131 12.14 -2.08 3.78
CA PHE A 131 11.49 -3.39 3.62
C PHE A 131 12.39 -4.44 2.96
N LEU A 132 13.23 -4.03 2.00
CA LEU A 132 14.19 -4.94 1.37
C LEU A 132 15.25 -5.40 2.36
N GLU A 133 15.80 -4.48 3.15
CA GLU A 133 16.82 -4.79 4.17
C GLU A 133 16.28 -5.72 5.27
N THR A 134 15.00 -5.63 5.62
CA THR A 134 14.36 -6.53 6.59
C THR A 134 14.01 -7.91 6.03
N GLY A 135 14.23 -8.13 4.73
CA GLY A 135 14.07 -9.43 4.08
C GLY A 135 12.70 -9.68 3.46
N LEU A 136 11.95 -8.64 3.07
CA LEU A 136 10.66 -8.81 2.39
C LEU A 136 10.76 -9.66 1.11
N LEU A 137 11.85 -9.50 0.34
CA LEU A 137 12.12 -10.29 -0.89
C LEU A 137 13.03 -11.51 -0.66
N ARG A 138 13.44 -11.81 0.57
CA ARG A 138 14.19 -13.04 0.84
C ARG A 138 13.23 -14.23 0.89
N THR A 139 12.81 -14.66 -0.29
CA THR A 139 12.26 -15.99 -0.57
C THR A 139 13.38 -16.97 -0.88
#